data_AF-G3PGV9-F1
#
_entry.id   AF-G3PGV9-F1
#
_cell.length_a   1.000
_cell.length_b   1.000
_cell.length_c   1.000
_cell.angle_alpha   90.00
_cell.angle_beta   90.00
_cell.angle_gamma   90.00
#
_symmetry.space_group_name_H-M   'P 1'
#
loop_
_entity.id
_entity.type
_entity.pdbx_description
1 polymer ?
#
loop_
_entity_poly.entity_id
_entity_poly.type
_entity_poly.pdbx_seq_one_letter_code
_entity_poly.pdbx_strand_id
1 'polypeptide(L)'
;STLCYSGTCHCNGMTPLMHAAYKGKADMCKLLLQHGADVNCNQHEHGYTALMFAGLSGKTDITWMMLDAGAETDVVNSVGRTAAQMAAFVGQHDCVTVINNFFSRARLDYYTRPQGLEKEPKLPPKLAGPLHKVIMSTNLNPVKMVMLVKENPLVAEVEALDKCRRVMELICEKCIKQQDMNEVLAMKMHYISCVLGKCASFLREREDKLDGLIKSLLKGRDKDGFPVYQEKFLRECIRKFPYCDATLLQQLVRSIAPVEIGNDPTALSVLTQAITGQVGFMDAEFCTSCGEKGAEKRCSVCKMVSI
;
A
#
# COMPACT_ATOMS: atom_id res chain seq x y z
N SER A 1 17.98 19.88 -28.92
CA SER A 1 19.16 20.68 -29.29
C SER A 1 19.46 21.60 -28.13
N THR A 2 20.58 21.57 -27.42
CA THR A 2 21.94 21.10 -27.70
C THR A 2 22.64 21.12 -26.34
N LEU A 3 23.44 20.10 -26.00
CA LEU A 3 24.64 20.21 -25.15
C LEU A 3 25.35 18.85 -25.10
N CYS A 4 25.94 18.46 -26.23
CA CYS A 4 27.02 17.47 -26.29
C CYS A 4 28.09 18.04 -27.26
N TYR A 5 29.03 18.83 -26.73
CA TYR A 5 30.21 19.26 -27.46
C TYR A 5 31.43 19.22 -26.53
N SER A 6 32.07 18.06 -26.47
CA SER A 6 33.53 17.86 -26.35
C SER A 6 33.80 16.42 -25.90
N GLY A 7 34.64 15.71 -26.66
CA GLY A 7 34.86 14.26 -26.59
C GLY A 7 35.16 13.68 -25.22
N THR A 8 34.68 12.44 -25.04
CA THR A 8 34.80 11.55 -23.87
C THR A 8 34.05 11.97 -22.60
N CYS A 9 32.74 12.17 -22.70
CA CYS A 9 31.85 11.83 -21.59
C CYS A 9 31.13 10.52 -21.90
N HIS A 10 31.52 9.43 -21.23
CA HIS A 10 30.72 8.22 -21.14
C HIS A 10 29.47 8.50 -20.30
N CYS A 11 28.62 9.45 -20.72
CA CYS A 11 27.27 9.52 -20.20
C CYS A 11 26.52 8.40 -20.91
N ASN A 12 26.56 7.21 -20.32
CA ASN A 12 25.97 5.95 -20.77
C ASN A 12 24.43 6.02 -20.86
N GLY A 13 23.89 7.07 -21.47
CA GLY A 13 22.47 7.45 -21.47
C GLY A 13 21.89 7.83 -20.11
N MET A 14 22.71 7.98 -19.06
CA MET A 14 22.25 8.35 -17.72
C MET A 14 21.76 9.80 -17.69
N THR A 15 20.48 10.00 -17.33
CA THR A 15 19.90 11.35 -17.20
C THR A 15 20.26 12.00 -15.86
N PRO A 16 20.16 13.34 -15.72
CA PRO A 16 20.31 14.01 -14.43
C PRO A 16 19.38 13.47 -13.34
N LEU A 17 18.14 13.11 -13.72
CA LEU A 17 17.16 12.54 -12.80
C LEU A 17 17.58 11.15 -12.31
N MET A 18 18.06 10.28 -13.21
CA MET A 18 18.62 8.98 -12.84
C MET A 18 19.80 9.11 -11.88
N HIS A 19 20.71 10.05 -12.16
CA HIS A 19 21.87 10.29 -11.31
C HIS A 19 21.45 10.79 -9.92
N ALA A 20 20.53 11.75 -9.84
CA ALA A 20 20.00 12.26 -8.58
C ALA A 20 19.29 11.17 -7.77
N ALA A 21 18.49 10.32 -8.44
CA ALA A 21 17.79 9.21 -7.81
C ALA A 21 18.78 8.19 -7.22
N TYR A 22 19.79 7.78 -8.00
CA TYR A 22 20.84 6.86 -7.54
C TYR A 22 21.63 7.43 -6.35
N LYS A 23 21.95 8.73 -6.38
CA LYS A 23 22.69 9.42 -5.30
C LYS A 23 21.84 9.78 -4.09
N GLY A 24 20.54 9.46 -4.08
CA GLY A 24 19.67 9.74 -2.94
C GLY A 24 19.39 11.23 -2.73
N LYS A 25 19.40 12.05 -3.80
CA LYS A 25 19.24 13.51 -3.72
C LYS A 25 17.79 13.95 -3.95
N ALA A 26 16.94 13.78 -2.94
CA ALA A 26 15.50 14.05 -3.04
C ALA A 26 15.16 15.45 -3.55
N ASP A 27 15.83 16.51 -3.07
CA ASP A 27 15.58 17.88 -3.52
C ASP A 27 15.91 18.08 -5.00
N MET A 28 16.96 17.43 -5.50
CA MET A 28 17.33 17.48 -6.91
C MET A 28 16.34 16.70 -7.78
N CYS A 29 15.91 15.52 -7.33
CA CYS A 29 14.86 14.76 -8.00
C CYS A 29 13.59 15.60 -8.14
N LYS A 30 13.17 16.26 -7.05
CA LYS A 30 11.99 17.11 -7.04
C LYS A 30 12.11 18.27 -8.01
N LEU A 31 13.23 18.99 -7.98
CA LEU A 31 13.50 20.11 -8.88
C LEU A 31 13.45 19.67 -10.35
N LEU A 32 14.12 18.56 -10.68
CA LEU A 32 14.17 18.04 -12.05
C LEU A 32 12.79 17.63 -12.56
N LEU A 33 12.00 16.92 -11.75
CA LEU A 33 10.63 16.53 -12.09
C LEU A 33 9.72 17.76 -12.29
N GLN A 34 9.84 18.77 -11.44
CA GLN A 34 9.10 20.03 -11.58
C GLN A 34 9.43 20.78 -12.88
N HIS A 35 10.65 20.61 -13.40
CA HIS A 35 11.09 21.16 -14.68
C HIS A 35 10.85 20.20 -15.87
N GLY A 36 10.02 19.18 -15.71
CA GLY A 36 9.59 18.31 -16.80
C GLY A 36 10.59 17.23 -17.20
N ALA A 37 11.49 16.83 -16.30
CA ALA A 37 12.34 15.67 -16.53
C ALA A 37 11.48 14.43 -16.80
N ASP A 38 11.78 13.72 -17.89
CA ASP A 38 11.10 12.47 -18.24
C ASP A 38 11.50 11.35 -17.26
N VAL A 39 10.56 10.96 -16.40
CA VAL A 39 10.73 9.91 -15.40
C VAL A 39 10.87 8.52 -16.02
N ASN A 40 10.32 8.31 -17.22
CA ASN A 40 10.30 7.04 -17.93
C ASN A 40 11.40 6.96 -19.01
N CYS A 41 12.29 7.94 -19.08
CA CYS A 41 13.44 7.87 -19.98
C CYS A 41 14.22 6.56 -19.75
N ASN A 42 14.45 5.82 -20.83
CA ASN A 42 15.08 4.51 -20.83
C ASN A 42 16.33 4.46 -21.74
N GLN A 43 16.86 5.62 -22.13
CA GLN A 43 18.01 5.74 -23.03
C GLN A 43 19.35 5.33 -22.41
N HIS A 44 19.36 4.99 -21.11
CA HIS A 44 20.52 4.41 -20.43
C HIS A 44 21.01 3.15 -21.18
N GLU A 45 22.32 2.94 -21.27
CA GLU A 45 22.92 1.86 -22.10
C GLU A 45 22.42 0.44 -21.73
N HIS A 46 22.00 0.26 -20.48
CA HIS A 46 21.43 -0.97 -19.95
C HIS A 46 19.90 -0.92 -19.76
N GLY A 47 19.22 0.11 -20.27
CA GLY A 47 17.77 0.29 -20.14
C GLY A 47 17.29 0.61 -18.72
N TYR A 48 18.13 1.23 -17.89
CA TYR A 48 17.75 1.60 -16.52
C TYR A 48 16.88 2.86 -16.54
N THR A 49 15.80 2.86 -15.77
CA THR A 49 14.92 4.03 -15.56
C THR A 49 15.25 4.74 -14.25
N ALA A 50 14.68 5.94 -14.04
CA ALA A 50 14.84 6.67 -12.79
C ALA A 50 14.29 5.87 -11.58
N LEU A 51 13.19 5.12 -11.76
CA LEU A 51 12.62 4.27 -10.71
C LEU A 51 13.54 3.10 -10.32
N MET A 52 14.25 2.50 -11.28
CA MET A 52 15.23 1.45 -10.98
C MET A 52 16.38 2.00 -10.12
N PHE A 53 16.89 3.18 -10.44
CA PHE A 53 17.92 3.83 -9.63
C PHE A 53 17.41 4.27 -8.25
N ALA A 54 16.17 4.74 -8.15
CA ALA A 54 15.53 5.02 -6.87
C ALA A 54 15.44 3.77 -6.00
N GLY A 55 15.00 2.63 -6.55
CA GLY A 55 14.95 1.35 -5.86
C GLY A 55 16.33 0.87 -5.38
N LEU A 56 17.37 1.04 -6.20
CA LEU A 56 18.75 0.73 -5.84
C LEU A 56 19.31 1.60 -4.70
N SER A 57 18.88 2.86 -4.63
CA SER A 57 19.35 3.80 -3.60
C SER A 57 18.84 3.49 -2.18
N GLY A 58 17.76 2.68 -2.08
CA GLY A 58 17.08 2.40 -0.81
C GLY A 58 16.26 3.58 -0.27
N LYS A 59 16.11 4.67 -1.02
CA LYS A 59 15.41 5.88 -0.60
C LYS A 59 13.93 5.80 -1.00
N THR A 60 13.08 5.48 -0.02
CA THR A 60 11.63 5.28 -0.24
C THR A 60 10.90 6.56 -0.63
N ASP A 61 11.35 7.71 -0.15
CA ASP A 61 10.85 9.04 -0.52
C ASP A 61 11.11 9.36 -2.00
N ILE A 62 12.31 9.05 -2.50
CA ILE A 62 12.65 9.22 -3.92
C ILE A 62 11.90 8.20 -4.77
N THR A 63 11.80 6.95 -4.32
CA THR A 63 11.02 5.90 -4.99
C THR A 63 9.57 6.34 -5.14
N TRP A 64 8.96 6.85 -4.06
CA TRP A 64 7.62 7.42 -4.08
C TRP A 64 7.51 8.59 -5.06
N MET A 65 8.48 9.49 -5.07
CA MET A 65 8.49 10.65 -5.96
C MET A 65 8.52 10.27 -7.44
N MET A 66 9.30 9.23 -7.81
CA MET A 66 9.29 8.71 -9.19
C MET A 66 7.92 8.15 -9.55
N LEU A 67 7.31 7.37 -8.66
CA LEU A 67 5.98 6.77 -8.87
C LEU A 67 4.88 7.84 -8.98
N ASP A 68 4.93 8.88 -8.14
CA ASP A 68 4.00 10.01 -8.18
C ASP A 68 4.15 10.85 -9.45
N ALA A 69 5.37 10.91 -10.00
CA ALA A 69 5.63 11.49 -11.32
C ALA A 69 5.19 10.59 -12.50
N GLY A 70 4.64 9.41 -12.25
CA GLY A 70 4.14 8.50 -13.29
C GLY A 70 5.16 7.48 -13.80
N ALA A 71 6.15 7.13 -12.99
CA ALA A 71 7.08 6.06 -13.35
C ALA A 71 6.36 4.72 -13.59
N GLU A 72 6.68 4.08 -14.72
CA GLU A 72 6.20 2.75 -15.07
C GLU A 72 6.93 1.69 -14.23
N THR A 73 6.17 0.77 -13.63
CA THR A 73 6.70 -0.23 -12.67
C THR A 73 7.10 -1.55 -13.31
N ASP A 74 6.64 -1.80 -14.53
CA ASP A 74 6.78 -3.03 -15.32
C ASP A 74 7.88 -2.95 -16.38
N VAL A 75 8.49 -1.78 -16.60
CA VAL A 75 9.67 -1.63 -17.46
C VAL A 75 10.80 -2.52 -16.95
N VAL A 76 11.42 -3.27 -17.86
CA VAL A 76 12.57 -4.13 -17.60
C VAL A 76 13.84 -3.59 -18.23
N ASN A 77 14.96 -3.74 -17.52
CA ASN A 77 16.28 -3.41 -18.05
C ASN A 77 16.83 -4.52 -18.96
N SER A 78 18.08 -4.36 -19.44
CA SER A 78 18.74 -5.32 -20.34
C SER A 78 18.94 -6.73 -19.76
N VAL A 79 18.78 -6.92 -18.45
CA VAL A 79 18.83 -8.24 -17.78
C VAL A 79 17.44 -8.75 -17.40
N GLY A 80 16.37 -8.14 -17.92
CA GLY A 80 15.00 -8.57 -17.72
C GLY A 80 14.46 -8.29 -16.32
N ARG A 81 14.99 -7.27 -15.61
CA ARG A 81 14.58 -6.94 -14.23
C ARG A 81 13.81 -5.63 -14.14
N THR A 82 12.71 -5.64 -13.39
CA THR A 82 11.94 -4.44 -13.02
C THR A 82 12.58 -3.67 -11.87
N ALA A 83 12.12 -2.45 -11.61
CA ALA A 83 12.61 -1.65 -10.47
C ALA A 83 12.44 -2.35 -9.11
N ALA A 84 11.29 -3.01 -8.89
CA ALA A 84 11.06 -3.79 -7.67
C ALA A 84 12.04 -4.96 -7.54
N GLN A 85 12.33 -5.67 -8.64
CA GLN A 85 13.29 -6.78 -8.63
C GLN A 85 14.73 -6.29 -8.40
N MET A 86 15.09 -5.13 -8.95
CA MET A 86 16.37 -4.49 -8.68
C MET A 86 16.51 -4.09 -7.21
N ALA A 87 15.49 -3.46 -6.62
CA ALA A 87 15.47 -3.13 -5.19
C ALA A 87 15.57 -4.38 -4.31
N ALA A 88 14.84 -5.45 -4.64
CA ALA A 88 14.92 -6.72 -3.93
C ALA A 88 16.32 -7.35 -3.99
N PHE A 89 16.99 -7.28 -5.14
CA PHE A 89 18.33 -7.84 -5.34
C PHE A 89 19.39 -7.22 -4.42
N VAL A 90 19.23 -5.94 -4.08
CA VAL A 90 20.12 -5.22 -3.14
C VAL A 90 19.54 -5.11 -1.72
N GLY A 91 18.49 -5.89 -1.39
CA GLY A 91 17.90 -5.95 -0.05
C GLY A 91 17.06 -4.72 0.35
N GLN A 92 16.68 -3.86 -0.59
CA GLN A 92 15.89 -2.64 -0.33
C GLN A 92 14.40 -2.94 -0.25
N HIS A 93 14.01 -3.77 0.71
CA HIS A 93 12.64 -4.29 0.86
C HIS A 93 11.59 -3.19 1.03
N ASP A 94 11.89 -2.12 1.76
CA ASP A 94 10.94 -1.02 1.93
C ASP A 94 10.63 -0.34 0.58
N CYS A 95 11.61 -0.24 -0.34
CA CYS A 95 11.36 0.26 -1.71
C CYS A 95 10.53 -0.72 -2.54
N VAL A 96 10.77 -2.03 -2.40
CA VAL A 96 9.95 -3.08 -3.04
C VAL A 96 8.50 -2.94 -2.60
N THR A 97 8.26 -2.78 -1.30
CA THR A 97 6.91 -2.60 -0.75
C THR A 97 6.27 -1.34 -1.32
N VAL A 98 6.99 -0.21 -1.36
CA VAL A 98 6.48 1.05 -1.94
C VAL A 98 6.09 0.87 -3.41
N ILE A 99 6.94 0.27 -4.24
CA ILE A 99 6.66 0.05 -5.67
C ILE A 99 5.43 -0.86 -5.85
N ASN A 100 5.41 -2.01 -5.18
CA ASN A 100 4.34 -3.00 -5.36
C ASN A 100 2.98 -2.55 -4.78
N ASN A 101 2.99 -1.66 -3.79
CA ASN A 101 1.77 -1.16 -3.14
C ASN A 101 1.33 0.22 -3.65
N PHE A 102 2.02 0.78 -4.65
CA PHE A 102 1.72 2.12 -5.11
C PHE A 102 0.34 2.22 -5.77
N PHE A 103 -0.45 3.18 -5.31
CA PHE A 103 -1.71 3.55 -5.93
C PHE A 103 -1.66 5.05 -6.22
N SER A 104 -1.65 5.43 -7.50
CA SER A 104 -1.51 6.83 -7.86
C SER A 104 -2.72 7.66 -7.39
N ARG A 105 -2.44 8.88 -6.92
CA ARG A 105 -3.50 9.78 -6.47
C ARG A 105 -4.47 10.13 -7.61
N ALA A 106 -3.94 10.30 -8.82
CA ALA A 106 -4.74 10.54 -10.03
C ALA A 106 -5.79 9.45 -10.29
N ARG A 107 -5.50 8.17 -10.00
CA ARG A 107 -6.48 7.08 -10.13
C ARG A 107 -7.64 7.22 -9.15
N LEU A 108 -7.40 7.78 -7.95
CA LEU A 108 -8.47 8.06 -7.00
C LEU A 108 -9.27 9.31 -7.39
N ASP A 109 -8.58 10.34 -7.89
CA ASP A 109 -9.20 11.61 -8.27
C ASP A 109 -10.22 11.44 -9.42
N TYR A 110 -10.12 10.37 -10.21
CA TYR A 110 -11.17 9.94 -11.16
C TYR A 110 -12.57 9.83 -10.51
N TYR A 111 -12.64 9.37 -9.26
CA TYR A 111 -13.92 9.23 -8.52
C TYR A 111 -14.38 10.53 -7.87
N THR A 112 -13.56 11.58 -7.89
CA THR A 112 -13.87 12.90 -7.31
C THR A 112 -14.62 13.83 -8.25
N ARG A 113 -14.87 13.37 -9.47
CA ARG A 113 -15.64 14.08 -10.49
C ARG A 113 -16.88 13.27 -10.85
N PRO A 114 -18.02 13.91 -11.16
CA PRO A 114 -19.18 13.21 -11.69
C PRO A 114 -18.83 12.46 -12.99
N GLN A 115 -19.44 11.29 -13.19
CA GLN A 115 -19.16 10.42 -14.33
C GLN A 115 -20.44 10.14 -15.12
N GLY A 116 -20.37 10.20 -16.46
CA GLY A 116 -21.51 9.93 -17.32
C GLY A 116 -22.69 10.86 -17.02
N LEU A 117 -23.81 10.27 -16.58
CA LEU A 117 -25.06 10.99 -16.24
C LEU A 117 -25.19 11.31 -14.74
N GLU A 118 -24.20 10.96 -13.92
CA GLU A 118 -24.22 11.24 -12.48
C GLU A 118 -24.11 12.75 -12.22
N LYS A 119 -24.91 13.26 -11.28
CA LYS A 119 -24.87 14.68 -10.88
C LYS A 119 -23.81 14.97 -9.81
N GLU A 120 -23.47 13.97 -9.02
CA GLU A 120 -22.53 14.07 -7.90
C GLU A 120 -21.36 13.10 -8.08
N PRO A 121 -20.16 13.44 -7.56
CA PRO A 121 -19.04 12.52 -7.59
C PRO A 121 -19.26 11.34 -6.63
N LYS A 122 -18.79 10.16 -7.03
CA LYS A 122 -18.82 8.95 -6.19
C LYS A 122 -18.01 9.12 -4.89
N LEU A 123 -16.94 9.91 -4.94
CA LEU A 123 -16.11 10.31 -3.81
C LEU A 123 -16.09 11.84 -3.68
N PRO A 124 -16.51 12.43 -2.56
CA PRO A 124 -16.32 13.86 -2.33
C PRO A 124 -14.81 14.22 -2.41
N PRO A 125 -14.41 15.29 -3.13
CA PRO A 125 -12.99 15.64 -3.32
C PRO A 125 -12.20 15.76 -2.01
N LYS A 126 -12.84 16.27 -0.95
CA LYS A 126 -12.26 16.39 0.40
C LYS A 126 -11.83 15.06 1.03
N LEU A 127 -12.42 13.94 0.60
CA LEU A 127 -12.10 12.60 1.11
C LEU A 127 -10.94 11.93 0.38
N ALA A 128 -10.55 12.43 -0.81
CA ALA A 128 -9.54 11.77 -1.63
C ALA A 128 -8.17 11.73 -0.96
N GLY A 129 -7.72 12.81 -0.32
CA GLY A 129 -6.47 12.84 0.44
C GLY A 129 -6.44 11.85 1.60
N PRO A 130 -7.41 11.94 2.54
CA PRO A 130 -7.51 11.00 3.65
C PRO A 130 -7.63 9.53 3.21
N LEU A 131 -8.45 9.24 2.20
CA LEU A 131 -8.62 7.87 1.69
C LEU A 131 -7.35 7.36 0.99
N HIS A 132 -6.66 8.22 0.23
CA HIS A 132 -5.37 7.87 -0.38
C HIS A 132 -4.32 7.50 0.67
N LYS A 133 -4.28 8.21 1.82
CA LYS A 133 -3.42 7.83 2.96
C LYS A 133 -3.73 6.43 3.48
N VAL A 134 -5.01 6.04 3.56
CA VAL A 134 -5.43 4.68 3.95
C VAL A 134 -5.01 3.65 2.91
N ILE A 135 -5.21 3.92 1.62
CA ILE A 135 -4.82 3.04 0.50
C ILE A 135 -3.31 2.78 0.49
N MET A 136 -2.52 3.83 0.71
CA MET A 136 -1.06 3.77 0.69
C MET A 136 -0.46 3.12 1.95
N SER A 137 -1.25 2.82 2.97
CA SER A 137 -0.76 2.08 4.14
C SER A 137 -0.25 0.69 3.73
N THR A 138 0.94 0.35 4.20
CA THR A 138 1.55 -0.98 4.04
C THR A 138 1.31 -1.87 5.26
N ASN A 139 1.02 -1.25 6.41
CA ASN A 139 0.62 -1.96 7.62
C ASN A 139 -0.88 -2.27 7.56
N LEU A 140 -1.19 -3.54 7.28
CA LEU A 140 -2.54 -4.05 7.12
C LEU A 140 -3.18 -4.50 8.43
N ASN A 141 -2.55 -4.28 9.59
CA ASN A 141 -3.13 -4.64 10.88
C ASN A 141 -4.48 -3.89 11.07
N PRO A 142 -5.60 -4.58 11.38
CA PRO A 142 -6.90 -3.94 11.54
C PRO A 142 -6.90 -2.77 12.52
N VAL A 143 -6.14 -2.86 13.62
CA VAL A 143 -6.03 -1.78 14.61
C VAL A 143 -5.39 -0.54 13.98
N LYS A 144 -4.29 -0.69 13.24
CA LYS A 144 -3.65 0.41 12.54
C LYS A 144 -4.57 1.04 11.50
N MET A 145 -5.30 0.23 10.74
CA MET A 145 -6.23 0.72 9.72
C MET A 145 -7.39 1.51 10.34
N VAL A 146 -7.97 1.03 11.45
CA VAL A 146 -9.01 1.76 12.19
C VAL A 146 -8.44 3.05 12.82
N MET A 147 -7.21 3.03 13.31
CA MET A 147 -6.54 4.25 13.81
C MET A 147 -6.35 5.29 12.70
N LEU A 148 -5.93 4.90 11.49
CA LEU A 148 -5.79 5.81 10.35
C LEU A 148 -7.13 6.47 9.97
N VAL A 149 -8.23 5.72 10.03
CA VAL A 149 -9.58 6.26 9.84
C VAL A 149 -9.92 7.25 10.94
N LYS A 150 -9.72 6.86 12.21
CA LYS A 150 -10.02 7.68 13.39
C LYS A 150 -9.22 9.00 13.42
N GLU A 151 -7.97 9.00 12.95
CA GLU A 151 -7.12 10.18 12.89
C GLU A 151 -7.67 11.29 11.98
N ASN A 152 -8.57 10.97 11.04
CA ASN A 152 -9.12 11.95 10.12
C ASN A 152 -10.64 12.13 10.32
N PRO A 153 -11.09 13.23 10.96
CA PRO A 153 -12.51 13.48 11.21
C PRO A 153 -13.37 13.47 9.95
N LEU A 154 -12.83 13.84 8.78
CA LEU A 154 -13.59 13.87 7.53
C LEU A 154 -13.98 12.45 7.06
N VAL A 155 -13.17 11.44 7.40
CA VAL A 155 -13.45 10.04 7.03
C VAL A 155 -14.19 9.33 8.14
N ALA A 156 -14.02 9.72 9.41
CA ALA A 156 -14.61 9.07 10.58
C ALA A 156 -16.12 9.36 10.77
N GLU A 157 -16.86 9.53 9.68
CA GLU A 157 -18.32 9.71 9.63
C GLU A 157 -18.95 8.59 8.80
N VAL A 158 -20.14 8.12 9.20
CA VAL A 158 -20.79 6.95 8.58
C VAL A 158 -20.98 7.13 7.07
N GLU A 159 -21.49 8.27 6.62
CA GLU A 159 -21.71 8.54 5.19
C GLU A 159 -20.39 8.60 4.40
N ALA A 160 -19.35 9.20 4.99
CA ALA A 160 -18.02 9.27 4.39
C ALA A 160 -17.41 7.87 4.24
N LEU A 161 -17.51 7.04 5.29
CA LEU A 161 -17.07 5.64 5.26
C LEU A 161 -17.79 4.84 4.19
N ASP A 162 -19.10 5.01 4.03
CA ASP A 162 -19.87 4.32 2.99
C ASP A 162 -19.45 4.75 1.58
N LYS A 163 -19.22 6.04 1.34
CA LYS A 163 -18.71 6.54 0.05
C LYS A 163 -17.31 6.00 -0.23
N CYS A 164 -16.40 6.06 0.75
CA CYS A 164 -15.05 5.50 0.63
C CYS A 164 -15.08 3.99 0.37
N ARG A 165 -15.89 3.24 1.12
CA ARG A 165 -16.06 1.80 0.96
C ARG A 165 -16.53 1.44 -0.46
N ARG A 166 -17.59 2.10 -0.97
CA ARG A 166 -18.09 1.87 -2.32
C ARG A 166 -17.02 2.13 -3.39
N VAL A 167 -16.20 3.17 -3.20
CA VAL A 167 -15.10 3.47 -4.13
C VAL A 167 -14.01 2.39 -4.07
N MET A 168 -13.72 1.82 -2.90
CA MET A 168 -12.81 0.66 -2.79
C MET A 168 -13.37 -0.58 -3.50
N GLU A 169 -14.67 -0.85 -3.37
CA GLU A 169 -15.34 -1.95 -4.08
C GLU A 169 -15.25 -1.77 -5.61
N LEU A 170 -15.47 -0.55 -6.12
CA LEU A 170 -15.30 -0.23 -7.55
C LEU A 170 -13.85 -0.36 -8.03
N ILE A 171 -12.87 0.08 -7.23
CA ILE A 171 -11.46 -0.08 -7.59
C ILE A 171 -11.06 -1.56 -7.57
N CYS A 172 -11.53 -2.32 -6.58
CA CYS A 172 -11.35 -3.78 -6.51
C CYS A 172 -11.83 -4.44 -7.81
N GLU A 173 -13.07 -4.15 -8.21
CA GLU A 173 -13.64 -4.68 -9.45
C GLU A 173 -12.83 -4.29 -10.69
N LYS A 174 -12.43 -3.03 -10.80
CA LYS A 174 -11.61 -2.56 -11.91
C LYS A 174 -10.26 -3.28 -11.99
N CYS A 175 -9.63 -3.59 -10.84
CA CYS A 175 -8.36 -4.33 -10.80
C CYS A 175 -8.52 -5.77 -11.29
N ILE A 176 -9.70 -6.38 -11.16
CA ILE A 176 -9.98 -7.72 -11.65
C ILE A 176 -10.39 -7.74 -13.12
N LYS A 177 -11.19 -6.76 -13.57
CA LYS A 177 -11.79 -6.77 -14.91
C LYS A 177 -10.90 -6.18 -16.02
N GLN A 178 -9.81 -5.53 -15.68
CA GLN A 178 -8.88 -4.98 -16.68
C GLN A 178 -8.02 -6.09 -17.32
N GLN A 179 -7.46 -5.81 -18.50
CA GLN A 179 -6.64 -6.76 -19.28
C GLN A 179 -5.47 -7.33 -18.44
N ASP A 180 -4.79 -6.47 -17.69
CA ASP A 180 -3.73 -6.86 -16.77
C ASP A 180 -4.29 -6.99 -15.35
N MET A 181 -4.87 -8.16 -15.07
CA MET A 181 -5.52 -8.45 -13.81
C MET A 181 -4.54 -8.28 -12.63
N ASN A 182 -4.92 -7.49 -11.63
CA ASN A 182 -4.12 -7.25 -10.43
C ASN A 182 -4.86 -7.75 -9.19
N GLU A 183 -4.81 -9.07 -8.96
CA GLU A 183 -5.47 -9.72 -7.82
C GLU A 183 -4.99 -9.19 -6.47
N VAL A 184 -3.69 -8.85 -6.36
CA VAL A 184 -3.08 -8.36 -5.13
C VAL A 184 -3.68 -7.01 -4.74
N LEU A 185 -3.74 -6.07 -5.68
CA LEU A 185 -4.34 -4.76 -5.45
C LEU A 185 -5.85 -4.88 -5.22
N ALA A 186 -6.53 -5.77 -5.95
CA ALA A 186 -7.95 -6.05 -5.73
C ALA A 186 -8.22 -6.54 -4.30
N MET A 187 -7.46 -7.54 -3.83
CA MET A 187 -7.56 -8.06 -2.45
C MET A 187 -7.29 -6.96 -1.42
N LYS A 188 -6.30 -6.11 -1.66
CA LYS A 188 -6.03 -4.94 -0.79
C LYS A 188 -7.21 -3.97 -0.74
N MET A 189 -7.76 -3.59 -1.89
CA MET A 189 -8.92 -2.68 -1.94
C MET A 189 -10.14 -3.30 -1.26
N HIS A 190 -10.40 -4.58 -1.48
CA HIS A 190 -11.45 -5.32 -0.81
C HIS A 190 -11.26 -5.35 0.71
N TYR A 191 -10.05 -5.64 1.18
CA TYR A 191 -9.74 -5.64 2.61
C TYR A 191 -9.98 -4.26 3.24
N ILE A 192 -9.50 -3.19 2.59
CA ILE A 192 -9.76 -1.81 3.03
C ILE A 192 -11.27 -1.55 3.08
N SER A 193 -12.02 -1.98 2.06
CA SER A 193 -13.49 -1.84 2.02
C SER A 193 -14.17 -2.54 3.21
N CYS A 194 -13.69 -3.72 3.60
CA CYS A 194 -14.18 -4.45 4.76
C CYS A 194 -13.91 -3.69 6.08
N VAL A 195 -12.71 -3.12 6.24
CA VAL A 195 -12.35 -2.31 7.41
C VAL A 195 -13.21 -1.04 7.50
N LEU A 196 -13.36 -0.32 6.39
CA LEU A 196 -14.22 0.86 6.32
C LEU A 196 -15.67 0.52 6.63
N GLY A 197 -16.18 -0.59 6.08
CA GLY A 197 -17.52 -1.09 6.37
C GLY A 197 -17.69 -1.48 7.83
N LYS A 198 -16.66 -2.04 8.47
CA LYS A 198 -16.68 -2.36 9.90
C LYS A 198 -16.71 -1.12 10.78
N CYS A 199 -15.93 -0.10 10.42
CA CYS A 199 -15.99 1.21 11.08
C CYS A 199 -17.40 1.81 10.97
N ALA A 200 -18.02 1.77 9.78
CA ALA A 200 -19.35 2.34 9.55
C ALA A 200 -20.44 1.61 10.35
N SER A 201 -20.44 0.27 10.35
CA SER A 201 -21.38 -0.53 11.15
C SER A 201 -21.21 -0.26 12.65
N PHE A 202 -19.97 -0.19 13.13
CA PHE A 202 -19.70 0.10 14.54
C PHE A 202 -20.24 1.47 14.98
N LEU A 203 -20.01 2.52 14.18
CA LEU A 203 -20.51 3.88 14.44
C LEU A 203 -22.04 4.01 14.32
N ARG A 204 -22.73 3.11 13.61
CA ARG A 204 -24.20 3.09 13.57
C ARG A 204 -24.81 2.43 14.79
N GLU A 205 -24.16 1.38 15.29
CA GLU A 205 -24.68 0.53 16.38
C GLU A 205 -24.39 1.11 17.76
N ARG A 206 -23.40 1.98 17.89
CA ARG A 206 -22.97 2.53 19.18
C ARG A 206 -22.77 4.03 19.11
N GLU A 207 -23.08 4.71 20.21
CA GLU A 207 -22.79 6.13 20.41
C GLU A 207 -21.30 6.43 20.69
N ASP A 208 -20.44 5.40 20.74
CA ASP A 208 -19.02 5.56 21.00
C ASP A 208 -18.19 5.83 19.74
N LYS A 209 -17.04 6.48 19.95
CA LYS A 209 -16.03 6.68 18.89
C LYS A 209 -15.37 5.34 18.55
N LEU A 210 -14.64 5.28 17.43
CA LEU A 210 -13.89 4.10 16.98
C LEU A 210 -12.89 3.51 18.01
N ASP A 211 -12.67 4.17 19.14
CA ASP A 211 -11.97 3.63 20.31
C ASP A 211 -12.55 2.29 20.80
N GLY A 212 -13.87 2.12 20.80
CA GLY A 212 -14.50 0.86 21.21
C GLY A 212 -14.19 -0.30 20.25
N LEU A 213 -14.14 -0.01 18.94
CA LEU A 213 -13.73 -0.97 17.92
C LEU A 213 -12.26 -1.35 18.10
N ILE A 214 -11.37 -0.37 18.32
CA ILE A 214 -9.94 -0.62 18.60
C ILE A 214 -9.80 -1.54 19.82
N LYS A 215 -10.51 -1.26 20.92
CA LYS A 215 -10.49 -2.12 22.12
C LYS A 215 -10.97 -3.54 21.83
N SER A 216 -12.02 -3.67 21.01
CA SER A 216 -12.55 -4.98 20.62
C SER A 216 -11.57 -5.79 19.76
N LEU A 217 -10.84 -5.13 18.86
CA LEU A 217 -9.80 -5.73 18.02
C LEU A 217 -8.54 -6.13 18.81
N LEU A 218 -8.25 -5.44 19.92
CA LEU A 218 -7.11 -5.74 20.79
C LEU A 218 -7.42 -6.77 21.87
N LYS A 219 -8.70 -7.03 22.16
CA LYS A 219 -9.09 -7.94 23.23
C LYS A 219 -8.62 -9.36 22.95
N GLY A 220 -7.63 -9.80 23.72
CA GLY A 220 -7.12 -11.17 23.73
C GLY A 220 -8.02 -12.15 24.48
N ARG A 221 -7.85 -13.45 24.21
CA ARG A 221 -8.41 -14.52 25.05
C ARG A 221 -7.57 -14.72 26.30
N ASP A 222 -8.18 -15.20 27.39
CA ASP A 222 -7.55 -15.25 28.73
C ASP A 222 -6.29 -16.12 28.78
N LYS A 223 -6.19 -17.16 27.95
CA LYS A 223 -5.10 -18.13 27.98
C LYS A 223 -3.74 -17.57 27.55
N ASP A 224 -3.72 -16.78 26.49
CA ASP A 224 -2.47 -16.39 25.78
C ASP A 224 -2.54 -14.98 25.18
N GLY A 225 -3.63 -14.24 25.41
CA GLY A 225 -3.80 -12.89 24.86
C GLY A 225 -4.10 -12.85 23.36
N PHE A 226 -4.30 -13.99 22.68
CA PHE A 226 -4.54 -13.99 21.23
C PHE A 226 -5.84 -13.26 20.85
N PRO A 227 -5.81 -12.30 19.91
CA PRO A 227 -6.96 -11.46 19.56
C PRO A 227 -7.95 -12.19 18.64
N VAL A 228 -8.73 -13.12 19.21
CA VAL A 228 -9.69 -13.99 18.49
C VAL A 228 -10.66 -13.20 17.61
N TYR A 229 -11.15 -12.06 18.08
CA TYR A 229 -12.08 -11.22 17.32
C TYR A 229 -11.42 -10.66 16.05
N GLN A 230 -10.17 -10.19 16.16
CA GLN A 230 -9.40 -9.67 15.04
C GLN A 230 -9.14 -10.75 13.98
N GLU A 231 -8.72 -11.95 14.42
CA GLU A 231 -8.47 -13.08 13.53
C GLU A 231 -9.75 -13.53 12.80
N LYS A 232 -10.89 -13.60 13.51
CA LYS A 232 -12.18 -13.91 12.88
C LYS A 232 -12.57 -12.88 11.84
N PHE A 233 -12.41 -11.59 12.16
CA PHE A 233 -12.70 -10.50 11.23
C PHE A 233 -11.84 -10.59 9.96
N LEU A 234 -10.54 -10.84 10.09
CA LEU A 234 -9.64 -11.01 8.94
C LEU A 234 -10.01 -12.21 8.06
N ARG A 235 -10.27 -13.38 8.67
CA ARG A 235 -10.74 -14.57 7.94
C ARG A 235 -12.07 -14.32 7.22
N GLU A 236 -12.96 -13.56 7.84
CA GLU A 236 -14.23 -13.15 7.21
C GLU A 236 -13.99 -12.22 6.03
N CYS A 237 -13.09 -11.23 6.13
CA CYS A 237 -12.72 -10.35 5.03
C CYS A 237 -12.23 -11.17 3.82
N ILE A 238 -11.28 -12.09 4.04
CA ILE A 238 -10.73 -12.96 2.98
C ILE A 238 -11.86 -13.78 2.34
N ARG A 239 -12.71 -14.43 3.14
CA ARG A 239 -13.83 -15.25 2.64
C ARG A 239 -14.84 -14.44 1.83
N LYS A 240 -15.06 -13.16 2.19
CA LYS A 240 -16.01 -12.27 1.50
C LYS A 240 -15.45 -11.66 0.21
N PHE A 241 -14.22 -11.98 -0.20
CA PHE A 241 -13.70 -11.51 -1.48
C PHE A 241 -14.59 -12.01 -2.62
N PRO A 242 -15.14 -11.11 -3.46
CA PRO A 242 -16.24 -11.47 -4.36
C PRO A 242 -15.83 -12.33 -5.57
N TYR A 243 -14.53 -12.52 -5.80
CA TYR A 243 -13.99 -13.26 -6.95
C TYR A 243 -13.44 -14.61 -6.51
N CYS A 244 -14.31 -15.63 -6.44
CA CYS A 244 -13.98 -16.98 -5.96
C CYS A 244 -12.91 -17.70 -6.78
N ASP A 245 -12.81 -17.37 -8.07
CA ASP A 245 -11.87 -17.99 -9.01
C ASP A 245 -10.48 -17.33 -8.98
N ALA A 246 -10.32 -16.25 -8.23
CA ALA A 246 -9.04 -15.57 -8.06
C ALA A 246 -8.01 -16.51 -7.42
N THR A 247 -6.86 -16.67 -8.08
CA THR A 247 -5.80 -17.59 -7.65
C THR A 247 -5.27 -17.25 -6.26
N LEU A 248 -5.14 -15.96 -5.96
CA LEU A 248 -4.72 -15.42 -4.68
C LEU A 248 -5.70 -15.79 -3.57
N LEU A 249 -7.01 -15.65 -3.79
CA LEU A 249 -8.02 -16.03 -2.80
C LEU A 249 -7.90 -17.53 -2.48
N GLN A 250 -7.77 -18.38 -3.50
CA GLN A 250 -7.63 -19.82 -3.30
C GLN A 250 -6.37 -20.15 -2.49
N GLN A 251 -5.25 -19.48 -2.75
CA GLN A 251 -4.03 -19.61 -1.97
C GLN A 251 -4.22 -19.18 -0.52
N LEU A 252 -4.77 -17.98 -0.28
CA LEU A 252 -5.05 -17.47 1.07
C LEU A 252 -5.93 -18.42 1.87
N VAL A 253 -7.03 -18.90 1.27
CA VAL A 253 -7.97 -19.83 1.92
C VAL A 253 -7.30 -21.16 2.22
N ARG A 254 -6.54 -21.74 1.29
CA ARG A 254 -5.80 -22.99 1.53
C ARG A 254 -4.80 -22.86 2.70
N SER A 255 -4.16 -21.71 2.85
CA SER A 255 -3.20 -21.47 3.93
C SER A 255 -3.85 -21.34 5.31
N ILE A 256 -5.04 -20.76 5.42
CA ILE A 256 -5.65 -20.44 6.73
C ILE A 256 -6.80 -21.38 7.12
N ALA A 257 -7.53 -21.96 6.17
CA ALA A 257 -8.70 -22.81 6.45
C ALA A 257 -8.40 -24.02 7.36
N PRO A 258 -7.28 -24.76 7.22
CA PRO A 258 -6.97 -25.88 8.11
C PRO A 258 -6.37 -25.45 9.46
N VAL A 259 -6.05 -24.16 9.62
CA VAL A 259 -5.35 -23.64 10.80
C VAL A 259 -6.36 -23.20 11.85
N GLU A 260 -6.27 -23.79 13.04
CA GLU A 260 -7.08 -23.39 14.20
C GLU A 260 -6.80 -21.94 14.62
N ILE A 261 -7.83 -21.26 15.12
CA ILE A 261 -7.69 -19.87 15.57
C ILE A 261 -6.73 -19.80 16.78
N GLY A 262 -5.65 -19.04 16.61
CA GLY A 262 -4.59 -18.88 17.60
C GLY A 262 -3.29 -19.59 17.24
N ASN A 263 -3.28 -20.39 16.17
CA ASN A 263 -2.08 -21.03 15.63
C ASN A 263 -1.60 -20.31 14.36
N ASP A 264 -0.33 -20.51 14.03
CA ASP A 264 0.26 -19.99 12.81
C ASP A 264 0.04 -20.91 11.59
N PRO A 265 -0.01 -20.32 10.37
CA PRO A 265 0.03 -18.88 10.12
C PRO A 265 -1.33 -18.20 10.40
N THR A 266 -1.28 -17.02 11.03
CA THR A 266 -2.48 -16.18 11.23
C THR A 266 -3.01 -15.60 9.91
N ALA A 267 -4.30 -15.23 9.87
CA ALA A 267 -4.87 -14.58 8.69
C ALA A 267 -4.17 -13.25 8.36
N LEU A 268 -3.70 -12.51 9.37
CA LEU A 268 -2.96 -11.28 9.17
C LEU A 268 -1.61 -11.52 8.49
N SER A 269 -0.86 -12.54 8.93
CA SER A 269 0.47 -12.82 8.37
C SER A 269 0.37 -13.26 6.92
N VAL A 270 -0.55 -14.17 6.59
CA VAL A 270 -0.76 -14.64 5.21
C VAL A 270 -1.23 -13.49 4.31
N LEU A 271 -2.21 -12.68 4.77
CA LEU A 271 -2.70 -11.53 3.99
C LEU A 271 -1.61 -10.48 3.75
N THR A 272 -0.81 -10.19 4.77
CA THR A 272 0.29 -9.22 4.67
C THR A 272 1.37 -9.71 3.70
N GLN A 273 1.76 -10.98 3.79
CA GLN A 273 2.74 -11.58 2.89
C GLN A 273 2.24 -11.58 1.43
N ALA A 274 0.96 -11.91 1.22
CA ALA A 274 0.34 -11.88 -0.10
C ALA A 274 0.33 -10.47 -0.73
N ILE A 275 0.10 -9.42 0.07
CA ILE A 275 -0.03 -8.04 -0.45
C ILE A 275 1.30 -7.29 -0.54
N THR A 276 2.19 -7.50 0.43
CA THR A 276 3.45 -6.76 0.53
C THR A 276 4.64 -7.52 -0.07
N GLY A 277 4.45 -8.79 -0.42
CA GLY A 277 5.50 -9.69 -0.90
C GLY A 277 6.19 -10.43 0.25
N GLN A 278 7.06 -11.37 -0.11
CA GLN A 278 7.93 -12.02 0.86
C GLN A 278 9.00 -11.03 1.30
N VAL A 279 8.99 -10.69 2.58
CA VAL A 279 10.13 -10.01 3.20
C VAL A 279 11.08 -11.11 3.70
N GLY A 280 12.37 -10.99 3.39
CA GLY A 280 13.40 -11.89 3.93
C GLY A 280 13.54 -11.75 5.44
N PHE A 281 14.68 -12.18 6.00
CA PHE A 281 14.98 -11.97 7.42
C PHE A 281 14.82 -10.48 7.78
N MET A 282 13.87 -10.17 8.67
CA MET A 282 13.68 -8.83 9.22
C MET A 282 14.19 -8.82 10.67
N ASP A 283 15.27 -8.09 10.93
CA ASP A 283 15.75 -7.81 12.29
C ASP A 283 14.93 -6.71 13.01
N ALA A 284 13.68 -6.48 12.60
CA ALA A 284 12.85 -5.40 13.10
C ALA A 284 11.77 -5.92 14.06
N GLU A 285 11.77 -5.41 15.28
CA GLU A 285 10.70 -5.64 16.24
C GLU A 285 9.41 -4.91 15.80
N PHE A 286 8.27 -5.58 15.89
CA PHE A 286 6.97 -5.00 15.57
C PHE A 286 6.10 -4.89 16.82
N CYS A 287 5.31 -3.83 16.90
CA CYS A 287 4.30 -3.70 17.93
C CYS A 287 3.24 -4.80 17.77
N THR A 288 3.09 -5.66 18.78
CA THR A 288 2.09 -6.75 18.79
C THR A 288 0.64 -6.24 18.71
N SER A 289 0.38 -4.99 19.11
CA SER A 289 -0.96 -4.39 19.09
C SER A 289 -1.36 -3.80 17.74
N CYS A 290 -0.44 -3.10 17.05
CA CYS A 290 -0.77 -2.36 15.83
C CYS A 290 0.15 -2.64 14.64
N GLY A 291 1.15 -3.51 14.78
CA GLY A 291 2.10 -3.87 13.71
C GLY A 291 3.10 -2.77 13.34
N GLU A 292 3.25 -1.72 14.16
CA GLU A 292 4.22 -0.66 13.89
C GLU A 292 5.67 -1.18 14.02
N LYS A 293 6.52 -0.88 13.04
CA LYS A 293 7.94 -1.28 13.00
C LYS A 293 8.75 -0.46 14.02
N GLY A 294 9.73 -1.09 14.68
CA GLY A 294 10.65 -0.45 15.63
C GLY A 294 10.05 -0.16 17.00
N ALA A 295 9.10 -0.97 17.48
CA ALA A 295 8.40 -0.74 18.74
C ALA A 295 8.99 -1.58 19.89
N GLU A 296 10.05 -1.08 20.53
CA GLU A 296 10.85 -1.84 21.52
C GLU A 296 10.15 -2.12 22.87
N LYS A 297 9.35 -1.16 23.38
CA LYS A 297 8.70 -1.30 24.71
C LYS A 297 7.33 -0.66 24.78
N ARG A 298 7.21 0.58 24.35
CA ARG A 298 5.93 1.28 24.23
C ARG A 298 5.83 1.85 22.83
N CYS A 299 4.81 1.42 22.09
CA CYS A 299 4.61 1.85 20.73
C CYS A 299 4.32 3.36 20.69
N SER A 300 5.11 4.11 19.92
CA SER A 300 4.92 5.56 19.75
C SER A 300 3.60 5.90 19.06
N VAL A 301 3.04 4.97 18.28
CA VAL A 301 1.80 5.13 17.51
C VAL A 301 0.58 4.78 18.35
N CYS A 302 0.45 3.53 18.82
CA CYS A 302 -0.75 3.11 19.58
C CYS A 302 -0.65 3.34 21.09
N LYS A 303 0.52 3.77 21.59
CA LYS A 303 0.82 4.01 23.02
C LYS A 303 0.71 2.76 23.91
N MET A 304 0.44 1.59 23.34
CA MET A 304 0.44 0.30 24.03
C MET A 304 1.85 -0.20 24.30
N VAL A 305 2.00 -1.02 25.33
CA VAL A 305 3.24 -1.72 25.64
C VAL A 305 3.36 -2.89 24.67
N SER A 306 4.50 -2.98 23.96
CA SER A 306 4.87 -4.20 23.23
C SER A 306 5.24 -5.22 24.30
N ILE A 307 4.44 -6.28 24.45
CA ILE A 307 4.74 -7.41 25.35
C ILE A 307 5.69 -8.35 24.62
#